data_AF-A2ARF5-F1
#
_entry.id   AF-A2ARF5-F1
#
_cell.length_a   1.000
_cell.length_b   1.000
_cell.length_c   1.000
_cell.angle_alpha   90.00
_cell.angle_beta   90.00
_cell.angle_gamma   90.00
#
_symmetry.space_group_name_H-M   'P 1'
#
loop_
_entity.id
_entity.type
_entity.pdbx_description
1 polymer ?
#
loop_
_entity_poly.entity_id
_entity_poly.type
_entity_poly.pdbx_seq_one_letter_code
_entity_poly.pdbx_strand_id
1 'polypeptide(L)'
;MASKLLRAVILGPPGSGKGTVCERIAQNFGLQHLSSGHLLRENLKTGTGFPRTLVQAEALDGICDVDLVISLNIPFETLKDRLSRRWIHPSSGRVYNLDFNPPQVQGIDDITGEPLVQQEDDK
;
A
#
# COMPACT_ATOMS: atom_id res chain seq x y z
N MET A 1 -19.65 -24.48 -13.19
CA MET A 1 -19.72 -23.70 -11.92
C MET A 1 -18.84 -22.49 -12.09
N ALA A 2 -19.35 -21.28 -11.84
CA ALA A 2 -18.48 -20.10 -11.79
C ALA A 2 -17.53 -20.28 -10.61
N SER A 3 -16.22 -20.11 -10.84
CA SER A 3 -15.23 -20.13 -9.76
C SER A 3 -15.53 -19.00 -8.78
N LYS A 4 -15.61 -19.30 -7.47
CA LYS A 4 -15.76 -18.26 -6.44
C LYS A 4 -14.58 -17.30 -6.54
N LEU A 5 -14.85 -16.01 -6.66
CA LEU A 5 -13.81 -14.97 -6.65
C LEU A 5 -13.28 -14.81 -5.22
N LEU A 6 -11.96 -14.86 -5.06
CA LEU A 6 -11.30 -14.64 -3.76
C LEU A 6 -11.36 -13.15 -3.39
N ARG A 7 -11.91 -12.84 -2.21
CA ARG A 7 -11.94 -11.49 -1.62
C ARG A 7 -11.03 -11.45 -0.40
N ALA A 8 -9.85 -10.87 -0.55
CA ALA A 8 -8.85 -10.79 0.53
C ALA A 8 -8.55 -9.35 0.94
N VAL A 9 -8.32 -9.13 2.24
CA VAL A 9 -7.89 -7.86 2.80
C VAL A 9 -6.49 -8.01 3.41
N ILE A 10 -5.58 -7.08 3.08
CA ILE A 10 -4.24 -7.04 3.68
C ILE A 10 -4.12 -5.83 4.61
N LEU A 11 -3.93 -6.12 5.90
CA LEU A 11 -3.79 -5.15 6.98
C LEU A 11 -2.35 -5.03 7.44
N GLY A 12 -2.02 -3.91 8.07
CA GLY A 12 -0.71 -3.67 8.67
C GLY A 12 -0.36 -2.18 8.75
N PRO A 13 0.61 -1.82 9.62
CA PRO A 13 1.00 -0.43 9.86
C PRO A 13 1.67 0.22 8.62
N PRO A 14 1.77 1.56 8.54
CA PRO A 14 2.60 2.24 7.53
C PRO A 14 4.02 1.66 7.52
N GLY A 15 4.63 1.49 6.33
CA GLY A 15 5.97 0.89 6.20
C GLY A 15 6.02 -0.64 6.27
N SER A 16 4.89 -1.33 6.57
CA SER A 16 4.88 -2.80 6.68
C SER A 16 5.08 -3.56 5.36
N GLY A 17 4.96 -2.89 4.20
CA GLY A 17 5.13 -3.50 2.89
C GLY A 17 3.84 -4.03 2.23
N LYS A 18 2.65 -3.66 2.73
CA LYS A 18 1.34 -4.07 2.16
C LYS A 18 1.29 -3.93 0.64
N GLY A 19 1.63 -2.75 0.11
CA GLY A 19 1.57 -2.46 -1.32
C GLY A 19 2.44 -3.43 -2.13
N THR A 20 3.67 -3.66 -1.69
CA THR A 20 4.60 -4.61 -2.32
C THR A 20 4.08 -6.04 -2.29
N VAL A 21 3.49 -6.48 -1.18
CA VAL A 21 2.89 -7.82 -1.07
C VAL A 21 1.66 -7.95 -1.96
N CYS A 22 0.77 -6.96 -1.97
CA CYS A 22 -0.41 -6.92 -2.84
C CYS A 22 -0.02 -6.98 -4.31
N GLU A 23 0.99 -6.22 -4.73
CA GLU A 23 1.46 -6.19 -6.12
C GLU A 23 2.00 -7.55 -6.56
N ARG A 24 2.79 -8.22 -5.72
CA ARG A 24 3.26 -9.58 -6.00
C ARG A 24 2.13 -10.60 -6.06
N ILE A 25 1.14 -10.50 -5.18
CA ILE A 25 -0.04 -11.37 -5.20
C ILE A 25 -0.84 -11.13 -6.48
N ALA A 26 -1.07 -9.87 -6.86
CA ALA A 26 -1.79 -9.52 -8.08
C ALA A 26 -1.10 -10.07 -9.33
N GLN A 27 0.22 -9.89 -9.43
CA GLN A 27 1.02 -10.40 -10.56
C GLN A 27 1.05 -11.93 -10.62
N ASN A 28 1.26 -12.61 -9.48
CA ASN A 28 1.41 -14.08 -9.46
C ASN A 28 0.09 -14.84 -9.63
N PHE A 29 -1.02 -14.26 -9.21
CA PHE A 29 -2.34 -14.93 -9.22
C PHE A 29 -3.32 -14.31 -10.23
N GLY A 30 -2.91 -13.32 -11.01
CA GLY A 30 -3.77 -12.63 -11.98
C GLY A 30 -4.94 -11.90 -11.33
N LEU A 31 -4.76 -11.40 -10.10
CA LEU A 31 -5.79 -10.71 -9.35
C LEU A 31 -5.73 -9.19 -9.59
N GLN A 32 -6.88 -8.53 -9.59
CA GLN A 32 -6.92 -7.07 -9.53
C GLN A 32 -6.59 -6.59 -8.11
N HIS A 33 -5.65 -5.66 -8.00
CA HIS A 33 -5.31 -5.02 -6.74
C HIS A 33 -5.96 -3.64 -6.66
N LEU A 34 -6.87 -3.48 -5.69
CA LEU A 34 -7.46 -2.19 -5.33
C LEU A 34 -6.79 -1.67 -4.07
N SER A 35 -6.09 -0.54 -4.19
CA SER A 35 -5.48 0.14 -3.04
C SER A 35 -6.36 1.30 -2.60
N SER A 36 -6.96 1.20 -1.42
CA SER A 36 -7.74 2.31 -0.84
C SER A 36 -6.90 3.57 -0.69
N GLY A 37 -5.59 3.43 -0.42
CA GLY A 37 -4.68 4.57 -0.34
C GLY A 37 -4.51 5.28 -1.68
N HIS A 38 -4.61 4.56 -2.80
CA HIS A 38 -4.60 5.17 -4.14
C HIS A 38 -5.94 5.85 -4.43
N LEU A 39 -7.06 5.15 -4.26
CA LEU A 39 -8.41 5.66 -4.50
C LEU A 39 -8.75 6.88 -3.61
N LEU A 40 -8.31 6.88 -2.35
CA LEU A 40 -8.53 7.99 -1.43
C LEU A 40 -7.55 9.16 -1.67
N ARG A 41 -6.37 8.92 -2.25
CA ARG A 41 -5.48 10.01 -2.68
C ARG A 41 -6.06 10.76 -3.88
N GLU A 42 -6.68 10.04 -4.81
CA GLU A 42 -7.39 10.64 -5.95
C GLU A 42 -8.61 11.48 -5.50
N ASN A 43 -9.31 11.06 -4.43
CA ASN A 43 -10.58 11.67 -4.05
C ASN A 43 -10.54 12.58 -2.79
N LEU A 44 -9.62 12.38 -1.85
CA LEU A 44 -9.74 12.97 -0.49
C LEU A 44 -8.46 13.56 0.11
N LYS A 45 -7.31 13.61 -0.60
CA LYS A 45 -6.00 14.14 -0.09
C LYS A 45 -5.57 13.59 1.29
N THR A 46 -6.21 12.54 1.80
CA THR A 46 -5.94 11.98 3.13
C THR A 46 -5.49 10.53 2.93
N GLY A 47 -4.19 10.29 3.08
CA GLY A 47 -3.51 9.03 2.77
C GLY A 47 -3.80 7.88 3.73
N THR A 48 -5.06 7.69 4.14
CA THR A 48 -5.44 6.66 5.10
C THR A 48 -5.91 5.37 4.41
N GLY A 49 -5.78 4.26 5.10
CA GLY A 49 -6.06 2.91 4.62
C GLY A 49 -7.47 2.49 5.03
N PHE A 50 -7.97 1.43 4.41
CA PHE A 50 -9.32 0.93 4.61
C PHE A 50 -9.28 -0.61 4.66
N PRO A 51 -10.03 -1.27 5.56
CA PRO A 51 -10.65 -0.72 6.77
C PRO A 51 -9.61 -0.48 7.88
N ARG A 52 -9.77 0.60 8.65
CA ARG A 52 -8.98 0.95 9.85
C ARG A 52 -9.82 1.10 11.11
N THR A 53 -11.15 1.15 10.98
CA THR A 53 -12.08 1.29 12.10
C THR A 53 -13.13 0.19 12.05
N LEU A 54 -13.76 -0.09 13.18
CA LEU A 54 -14.86 -1.07 13.26
C LEU A 54 -15.98 -0.71 12.28
N VAL A 55 -16.37 0.56 12.23
CA VAL A 55 -17.41 1.06 11.32
C VAL A 55 -17.07 0.79 9.84
N GLN A 56 -15.79 0.92 9.45
CA GLN A 56 -15.38 0.60 8.08
C GLN A 56 -15.41 -0.91 7.80
N ALA A 57 -15.09 -1.74 8.79
CA ALA A 57 -15.17 -3.19 8.68
C ALA A 57 -16.64 -3.65 8.57
N GLU A 58 -17.54 -3.12 9.40
CA GLU A 58 -18.98 -3.39 9.33
C GLU A 58 -19.58 -2.93 7.99
N ALA A 59 -19.16 -1.76 7.49
CA ALA A 59 -19.57 -1.29 6.18
C ALA A 59 -19.08 -2.21 5.05
N LEU A 60 -17.86 -2.74 5.16
CA LEU A 60 -17.32 -3.70 4.20
C LEU A 60 -18.06 -5.04 4.25
N ASP A 61 -18.35 -5.53 5.45
CA ASP A 61 -19.11 -6.77 5.70
C ASP A 61 -20.52 -6.70 5.09
N GLY A 62 -21.18 -5.54 5.16
CA GLY A 62 -22.46 -5.30 4.49
C GLY A 62 -22.41 -5.28 2.95
N ILE A 63 -21.22 -5.13 2.36
CA ILE A 63 -21.02 -5.09 0.89
C ILE A 63 -20.53 -6.45 0.37
N CYS A 64 -19.69 -7.15 1.13
CA CYS A 64 -19.12 -8.41 0.71
C CYS A 64 -18.63 -9.32 1.84
N ASP A 65 -18.74 -10.62 1.59
CA ASP A 65 -18.06 -11.64 2.38
C ASP A 65 -16.56 -11.58 2.10
N VAL A 66 -15.76 -11.28 3.12
CA VAL A 66 -14.30 -11.35 3.06
C VAL A 66 -13.87 -12.79 3.34
N ASP A 67 -13.21 -13.43 2.38
CA ASP A 67 -12.76 -14.82 2.50
C ASP A 67 -11.48 -14.94 3.35
N LEU A 68 -10.62 -13.91 3.35
CA LEU A 68 -9.29 -13.98 3.94
C LEU A 68 -8.77 -12.61 4.39
N VAL A 69 -8.18 -12.57 5.58
CA VAL A 69 -7.48 -11.38 6.11
C VAL A 69 -6.02 -11.72 6.41
N ILE A 70 -5.09 -11.00 5.79
CA ILE A 70 -3.65 -11.10 6.05
C ILE A 70 -3.23 -9.91 6.91
N SER A 71 -2.69 -10.17 8.10
CA SER A 71 -2.10 -9.12 8.94
C SER A 71 -0.58 -9.17 8.88
N LEU A 72 0.03 -8.09 8.41
CA LEU A 72 1.48 -7.93 8.39
C LEU A 72 1.95 -7.38 9.74
N ASN A 73 2.44 -8.27 10.61
CA ASN A 73 3.02 -7.92 11.90
C ASN A 73 4.54 -7.75 11.79
N ILE A 74 5.02 -6.51 11.82
CA ILE A 74 6.45 -6.15 11.68
C ILE A 74 6.87 -5.40 12.95
N PRO A 75 8.06 -5.67 13.52
CA PRO A 75 8.60 -4.92 14.64
C PRO A 75 8.64 -3.41 14.40
N PHE A 76 8.32 -2.62 15.43
CA PHE A 76 8.23 -1.15 15.31
C PHE A 76 9.51 -0.50 14.80
N GLU A 77 10.68 -0.92 15.30
CA GLU A 77 11.98 -0.38 14.84
C GLU A 77 12.18 -0.61 13.34
N THR A 78 11.83 -1.80 12.84
CA THR A 78 11.89 -2.09 11.40
C THR A 78 10.94 -1.20 10.60
N LEU A 79 9.77 -0.84 11.14
CA LEU A 79 8.84 0.07 10.47
C LEU A 79 9.42 1.49 10.40
N LYS A 80 10.01 1.96 11.50
CA LYS A 80 10.65 3.28 11.57
C LYS A 80 11.80 3.40 10.58
N ASP A 81 12.67 2.40 10.52
CA ASP A 81 13.78 2.34 9.56
C ASP A 81 13.29 2.33 8.10
N ARG A 82 12.19 1.62 7.83
CA ARG A 82 11.59 1.58 6.48
C ARG A 82 10.95 2.91 6.08
N LEU A 83 10.29 3.59 7.01
CA LEU A 83 9.65 4.88 6.76
C LEU A 83 10.70 5.97 6.54
N SER A 84 11.78 5.99 7.32
CA SER A 84 12.87 6.99 7.18
C SER A 84 13.62 6.92 5.85
N ARG A 85 13.49 5.81 5.12
CA ARG A 85 14.10 5.59 3.80
C ARG A 85 13.07 5.58 2.67
N ARG A 86 11.82 5.96 2.96
CA ARG A 86 10.71 5.95 2.00
C ARG A 86 10.70 7.22 1.17
N TRP A 87 10.70 7.04 -0.14
CA TRP A 87 10.53 8.11 -1.13
C TRP A 87 9.27 7.85 -1.94
N ILE A 88 8.52 8.91 -2.26
CA ILE A 88 7.26 8.82 -2.97
C ILE A 88 7.29 9.75 -4.16
N HIS A 89 6.83 9.26 -5.31
CA HIS A 89 6.58 10.11 -6.46
C HIS A 89 5.19 10.77 -6.33
N PRO A 90 5.06 12.11 -6.18
CA PRO A 90 3.80 12.74 -5.83
C PRO A 90 2.66 12.52 -6.83
N SER A 91 2.95 12.57 -8.13
CA SER A 91 1.92 12.53 -9.19
C SER A 91 1.33 11.13 -9.37
N SER A 92 2.15 10.09 -9.22
CA SER A 92 1.73 8.69 -9.41
C SER A 92 1.44 7.93 -8.12
N GLY A 93 2.02 8.37 -7.00
CA GLY A 93 2.00 7.66 -5.73
C GLY A 93 2.95 6.46 -5.65
N ARG A 94 3.80 6.20 -6.66
CA ARG A 94 4.84 5.16 -6.61
C ARG A 94 5.75 5.35 -5.40
N VAL A 95 6.17 4.23 -4.81
CA VAL A 95 6.95 4.21 -3.58
C VAL A 95 8.29 3.52 -3.81
N TYR A 96 9.35 4.19 -3.39
CA TYR A 96 10.72 3.73 -3.40
C TYR A 96 11.23 3.57 -1.97
N ASN A 97 12.14 2.63 -1.77
CA ASN A 97 12.87 2.49 -0.52
C ASN A 97 14.32 2.17 -0.83
N LEU A 98 15.25 2.93 -0.25
CA LEU A 98 16.67 2.87 -0.59
C LEU A 98 17.32 1.50 -0.37
N ASP A 99 16.75 0.64 0.49
CA ASP A 99 17.31 -0.70 0.77
C ASP A 99 16.70 -1.80 -0.10
N PHE A 100 15.40 -1.72 -0.38
CA PHE A 100 14.64 -2.83 -0.97
C PHE A 100 14.23 -2.59 -2.42
N ASN A 101 13.98 -1.34 -2.79
CA ASN A 101 13.55 -0.92 -4.12
C ASN A 101 14.06 0.51 -4.38
N PRO A 102 15.38 0.71 -4.49
CA PRO A 102 15.96 2.02 -4.74
C PRO A 102 15.57 2.49 -6.15
N PRO A 103 15.37 3.80 -6.36
CA PRO A 103 15.25 4.33 -7.72
C PRO A 103 16.58 4.15 -8.46
N GLN A 104 16.54 4.10 -9.79
CA GLN A 104 17.74 4.02 -10.63
C GLN A 104 18.64 5.24 -10.44
N VAL A 105 18.03 6.41 -10.24
CA VAL A 105 18.70 7.66 -9.90
C VAL A 105 18.12 8.21 -8.61
N GLN A 106 18.97 8.49 -7.64
CA GLN A 106 18.54 8.95 -6.32
C GLN A 106 17.69 10.24 -6.43
N GLY A 107 16.50 10.20 -5.86
CA GLY A 107 15.56 11.33 -5.85
C GLY A 107 14.75 11.50 -7.13
N ILE A 108 14.80 10.56 -8.09
CA ILE A 108 14.12 10.65 -9.38
C ILE A 108 13.24 9.41 -9.60
N ASP A 109 12.03 9.61 -10.12
CA ASP A 109 11.12 8.53 -10.51
C ASP A 109 11.60 7.84 -11.79
N ASP A 110 11.64 6.51 -11.78
CA ASP A 110 12.20 5.70 -12.88
C ASP A 110 11.39 5.77 -14.19
N ILE A 111 10.11 6.17 -14.13
CA ILE A 111 9.22 6.17 -15.29
C ILE A 111 9.09 7.58 -15.87
N THR A 112 8.87 8.59 -15.02
CA THR A 112 8.61 9.96 -15.49
C THR A 112 9.84 10.86 -15.48
N GLY A 113 10.89 10.50 -14.73
CA GLY A 113 12.04 11.37 -14.49
C GLY A 113 11.74 12.56 -13.56
N GLU A 114 10.56 12.59 -12.95
CA GLU A 114 10.13 13.64 -12.02
C GLU A 114 10.74 13.43 -10.62
N PRO A 115 10.86 14.49 -9.80
CA PRO A 115 11.47 14.38 -8.47
C PRO A 115 10.61 13.58 -7.50
N LEU A 116 11.28 12.75 -6.70
CA LEU A 116 10.71 12.07 -5.55
C LEU A 116 10.74 12.98 -4.32
N VAL A 117 9.78 12.77 -3.42
CA VAL A 117 9.70 13.48 -2.14
C VAL A 117 9.64 12.51 -0.96
N GLN A 118 10.13 12.97 0.18
CA GLN A 118 9.95 12.31 1.47
C GLN A 118 8.91 13.09 2.27
N GLN A 119 7.94 12.40 2.87
CA GLN A 119 6.92 13.06 3.70
C GLN A 119 7.56 13.59 4.98
N GLU A 120 7.09 14.71 5.50
CA GLU A 120 7.60 15.26 6.77
C GLU A 120 7.39 14.29 7.94
N ASP A 121 6.28 13.55 7.94
CA ASP A 121 6.00 12.49 8.92
C ASP A 121 6.96 11.29 8.83
N ASP A 122 7.70 11.16 7.74
CA ASP A 122 8.69 10.09 7.49
C ASP A 122 10.13 10.56 7.80
N LYS A 123 10.35 11.78 8.32
CA LYS A 123 11.67 12.31 8.70
C LYS A 123 12.01 12.09 10.17
#